data_AF-A0A1B0CBD9-F1
#
_entry.id   AF-A0A1B0CBD9-F1
#
_cell.length_a   1.000
_cell.length_b   1.000
_cell.length_c   1.000
_cell.angle_alpha   90.00
_cell.angle_beta   90.00
_cell.angle_gamma   90.00
#
_symmetry.space_group_name_H-M   'P 1'
#
loop_
_entity.id
_entity.type
_entity.pdbx_description
1 polymer ?
#
loop_
_entity_poly.entity_id
_entity_poly.type
_entity_poly.pdbx_seq_one_letter_code
_entity_poly.pdbx_strand_id
1 'polypeptide(L)'
;MKLILALIFIISSTFGQDAPQEIIDQCRSIANNPDSNVYLVNPTSCTSFYQCSNGVPYLQPCPSDLYYNPKLQVCDWKENVQCTSSTSSNIIDTIMNILNSLLSRP
;
A
#
# COMPACT_ATOMS: atom_id res chain seq x y z
N MET A 1 10.30 -35.08 17.98
CA MET A 1 11.22 -33.97 17.64
C MET A 1 10.79 -33.11 16.44
N LYS A 2 9.98 -33.61 15.49
CA LYS A 2 9.46 -32.79 14.37
C LYS A 2 8.13 -32.06 14.64
N LEU A 3 7.42 -32.37 15.73
CA LEU A 3 6.16 -31.68 16.08
C LEU A 3 6.33 -30.38 16.89
N ILE A 4 7.47 -30.19 17.57
CA ILE A 4 7.69 -29.01 18.44
C ILE A 4 8.11 -27.78 17.60
N LEU A 5 8.80 -27.99 16.47
CA LEU A 5 9.24 -26.91 15.58
C LEU A 5 8.09 -26.25 14.82
N ALA A 6 7.03 -27.00 14.48
CA ALA A 6 5.86 -26.43 13.79
C ALA A 6 5.10 -25.45 14.69
N LEU A 7 5.04 -25.70 16.01
CA LEU A 7 4.32 -24.87 16.97
C LEU A 7 5.01 -23.52 17.22
N ILE A 8 6.35 -23.47 17.16
CA ILE A 8 7.11 -22.21 17.28
C ILE A 8 6.92 -21.34 16.03
N PHE A 9 6.79 -21.94 14.85
CA PHE A 9 6.48 -21.20 13.62
C PHE A 9 5.10 -20.50 13.67
N ILE A 10 4.10 -21.06 14.37
CA ILE A 10 2.75 -20.45 14.46
C ILE A 10 2.75 -19.20 15.35
N ILE A 11 3.56 -19.16 16.42
CA ILE A 11 3.68 -18.00 17.31
C ILE A 11 4.69 -16.95 16.81
N SER A 12 5.63 -17.31 15.93
CA SER A 12 6.53 -16.32 15.30
C SER A 12 5.96 -15.72 14.01
N SER A 13 4.95 -16.32 13.39
CA SER A 13 4.33 -15.80 12.16
C SER A 13 3.23 -14.77 12.39
N THR A 14 2.96 -14.32 13.62
CA THR A 14 1.76 -13.49 13.92
C THR A 14 1.98 -12.28 14.83
N PHE A 15 3.22 -11.81 15.01
CA PHE A 15 3.47 -10.54 15.71
C PHE A 15 4.29 -9.58 14.84
N GLY A 16 3.62 -8.94 13.87
CA GLY A 16 4.10 -7.74 13.17
C GLY A 16 3.83 -7.70 11.66
N GLN A 17 2.68 -7.15 11.27
CA GLN A 17 2.38 -6.60 9.93
C GLN A 17 2.43 -7.57 8.74
N ASP A 18 1.31 -8.23 8.46
CA ASP A 18 1.07 -8.88 7.15
C ASP A 18 0.84 -7.81 6.07
N ALA A 19 1.92 -7.18 5.59
CA ALA A 19 1.87 -6.38 4.38
C ALA A 19 1.71 -7.31 3.15
N PRO A 20 0.93 -6.92 2.11
CA PRO A 20 0.85 -7.71 0.88
C PRO A 20 2.23 -7.93 0.26
N GLN A 21 2.47 -9.12 -0.32
CA GLN A 21 3.76 -9.48 -0.91
C GLN A 21 4.25 -8.47 -1.96
N GLU A 22 3.33 -7.88 -2.71
CA GLU A 22 3.62 -6.81 -3.68
C GLU A 22 4.26 -5.58 -3.02
N ILE A 23 3.77 -5.17 -1.85
CA ILE A 23 4.30 -4.02 -1.10
C ILE A 23 5.71 -4.35 -0.56
N ILE A 24 5.94 -5.60 -0.14
CA ILE A 24 7.27 -6.07 0.29
C ILE A 24 8.27 -5.99 -0.88
N ASP A 25 7.87 -6.42 -2.07
CA ASP A 25 8.73 -6.37 -3.26
C ASP A 25 9.01 -4.93 -3.71
N GLN A 26 8.01 -4.05 -3.60
CA GLN A 26 8.18 -2.61 -3.85
C GLN A 26 9.15 -1.97 -2.85
N CYS A 27 9.02 -2.25 -1.56
CA CYS A 27 9.97 -1.72 -0.57
C CYS A 27 11.39 -2.21 -0.82
N ARG A 28 11.59 -3.49 -1.15
CA ARG A 28 12.92 -4.03 -1.46
C ARG A 28 13.54 -3.44 -2.71
N SER A 29 12.74 -3.09 -3.71
CA SER A 29 13.25 -2.55 -4.98
C SER A 29 13.48 -1.04 -4.97
N ILE A 30 12.75 -0.28 -4.14
CA ILE A 30 12.84 1.19 -4.09
C ILE A 30 13.76 1.67 -2.96
N ALA A 31 13.82 0.96 -1.83
CA ALA A 31 14.68 1.29 -0.69
C ALA A 31 16.13 0.77 -0.83
N ASN A 32 16.72 0.90 -2.03
CA ASN A 32 18.12 0.51 -2.27
C ASN A 32 19.14 1.45 -1.59
N ASN A 33 18.68 2.57 -1.04
CA ASN A 33 19.48 3.50 -0.27
C ASN A 33 18.91 3.58 1.16
N PRO A 34 19.70 3.31 2.21
CA PRO A 34 19.24 3.42 3.60
C PRO A 34 18.77 4.83 3.99
N ASP A 35 19.16 5.86 3.24
CA ASP A 35 18.73 7.25 3.47
C ASP A 35 17.43 7.62 2.73
N SER A 36 16.85 6.72 1.92
CA SER A 36 15.60 7.02 1.20
C SER A 36 14.37 6.78 2.07
N ASN A 37 13.60 7.85 2.28
CA ASN A 37 12.25 7.75 2.83
C ASN A 37 11.28 7.35 1.72
N VAL A 38 10.84 6.09 1.72
CA VAL A 38 9.88 5.57 0.74
C VAL A 38 8.54 5.34 1.43
N TYR A 39 7.49 5.90 0.85
CA TYR A 39 6.12 5.77 1.34
C TYR A 39 5.22 5.21 0.24
N LEU A 40 4.58 4.07 0.51
CA LEU A 40 3.72 3.35 -0.41
C LEU A 40 2.25 3.42 0.04
N VAL A 41 1.34 3.46 -0.92
CA VAL A 41 -0.11 3.44 -0.65
C VAL A 41 -0.52 2.10 -0.05
N ASN A 42 -1.49 2.10 0.87
CA ASN A 42 -2.14 0.87 1.27
C ASN A 42 -3.29 0.53 0.30
N PRO A 43 -3.26 -0.61 -0.41
CA PRO A 43 -4.29 -0.97 -1.38
C PRO A 43 -5.65 -1.29 -0.75
N THR A 44 -5.69 -1.63 0.55
CA THR A 44 -6.92 -2.03 1.25
C THR A 44 -7.54 -0.91 2.07
N SER A 45 -6.78 0.15 2.40
CA SER A 45 -7.26 1.23 3.27
C SER A 45 -6.63 2.57 2.92
N CYS A 46 -7.47 3.57 2.68
CA CYS A 46 -7.04 4.96 2.44
C CYS A 46 -6.46 5.64 3.67
N THR A 47 -6.84 5.19 4.87
CA THR A 47 -6.49 5.81 6.15
C THR A 47 -5.16 5.30 6.70
N SER A 48 -4.36 4.65 5.86
CA SER A 48 -3.04 4.15 6.21
C SER A 48 -2.14 4.07 4.99
N PHE A 49 -0.84 3.99 5.23
CA PHE A 49 0.19 3.86 4.21
C PHE A 49 1.33 3.01 4.75
N TYR A 50 2.26 2.59 3.89
CA TYR A 50 3.45 1.86 4.31
C TYR A 50 4.67 2.74 4.22
N GLN A 51 5.44 2.84 5.30
CA GLN A 51 6.78 3.42 5.29
C GLN A 51 7.79 2.28 5.14
N CYS A 52 8.62 2.31 4.10
CA CYS A 52 9.69 1.33 3.98
C CYS A 52 10.89 1.73 4.85
N SER A 53 11.46 0.76 5.56
CA SER A 53 12.76 0.90 6.22
C SER A 53 13.53 -0.41 6.06
N ASN A 54 14.76 -0.33 5.55
CA ASN A 54 15.62 -1.48 5.24
C ASN A 54 14.92 -2.56 4.37
N GLY A 55 14.12 -2.13 3.39
CA GLY A 55 13.35 -3.03 2.52
C GLY A 55 12.14 -3.69 3.18
N VAL A 56 11.80 -3.32 4.43
CA VAL A 56 10.64 -3.81 5.16
C VAL A 56 9.54 -2.74 5.18
N PRO A 57 8.31 -3.04 4.73
CA PRO A 57 7.18 -2.12 4.86
C PRO A 57 6.62 -2.10 6.28
N TYR A 58 6.48 -0.90 6.84
CA TYR A 58 5.82 -0.66 8.11
C TYR A 58 4.50 0.08 7.88
N LEU A 59 3.38 -0.53 8.24
CA LEU A 59 2.06 0.10 8.19
C LEU A 59 1.99 1.27 9.17
N GLN A 60 1.66 2.45 8.66
CA GLN A 60 1.46 3.69 9.40
C GLN A 60 0.01 4.15 9.24
N PRO A 61 -0.76 4.32 10.33
CA PRO A 61 -2.08 4.91 10.26
C PRO A 61 -1.99 6.43 10.05
N CYS A 62 -2.92 6.99 9.30
CA CYS A 62 -3.11 8.43 9.28
C CYS A 62 -3.77 8.91 10.57
N PRO A 63 -3.43 10.12 11.07
CA PRO A 63 -4.13 10.71 12.20
C PRO A 63 -5.58 11.01 11.85
N SER A 64 -6.52 10.70 12.75
CA SER A 64 -7.97 10.90 12.53
C SER A 64 -8.47 10.20 11.25
N ASP A 65 -9.62 10.62 10.72
CA ASP A 65 -10.16 10.09 9.46
C ASP A 65 -9.51 10.71 8.21
N LEU A 66 -8.20 11.01 8.27
CA LEU A 66 -7.42 11.54 7.14
C LEU A 66 -6.94 10.42 6.22
N TYR A 67 -6.75 10.76 4.95
CA TYR A 67 -6.41 9.82 3.89
C TYR A 67 -4.98 10.09 3.42
N TYR A 68 -4.22 9.03 3.14
CA TYR A 68 -2.86 9.20 2.67
C TYR A 68 -2.84 9.76 1.23
N ASN A 69 -2.24 10.93 1.05
CA ASN A 69 -2.04 11.59 -0.22
C ASN A 69 -0.69 11.20 -0.82
N PRO A 70 -0.61 10.26 -1.78
CA PRO A 70 0.67 9.81 -2.33
C PRO A 70 1.41 10.89 -3.12
N LYS A 71 0.72 11.93 -3.60
CA LYS A 71 1.33 13.05 -4.34
C LYS A 71 2.12 13.98 -3.42
N LEU A 72 1.59 14.20 -2.21
CA LEU A 72 2.21 15.08 -1.21
C LEU A 72 2.97 14.31 -0.12
N GLN A 73 2.83 12.98 -0.08
CA GLN A 73 3.38 12.08 0.93
C GLN A 73 2.97 12.47 2.37
N VAL A 74 1.72 12.93 2.55
CA VAL A 74 1.15 13.32 3.84
C VAL A 74 -0.27 12.77 3.97
N CYS A 75 -0.78 12.70 5.19
CA CYS A 75 -2.20 12.48 5.44
C CYS A 75 -2.96 13.80 5.24
N ASP A 76 -3.97 13.77 4.39
CA ASP A 76 -4.74 14.93 3.95
C ASP A 76 -6.24 14.61 4.03
N TRP A 77 -7.06 15.64 3.84
CA TRP A 77 -8.51 15.49 3.81
C TRP A 77 -8.95 14.62 2.62
N LYS A 78 -9.99 13.82 2.83
CA LYS A 78 -10.52 12.89 1.82
C LYS A 78 -10.86 13.55 0.49
N GLU A 79 -11.23 14.84 0.50
CA GLU A 79 -11.55 15.64 -0.68
C GLU A 79 -10.32 15.92 -1.56
N ASN A 80 -9.12 15.88 -0.98
CA ASN A 80 -7.85 16.16 -1.65
C ASN A 80 -7.14 14.88 -2.15
N VAL A 81 -7.69 13.69 -1.85
CA VAL A 81 -7.06 12.40 -2.12
C VAL A 81 -7.94 11.55 -3.02
N GLN A 82 -7.40 11.12 -4.15
CA GLN A 82 -8.03 10.09 -4.98
C GLN A 82 -7.70 8.72 -4.40
N CYS A 83 -8.51 8.26 -3.46
CA CYS A 83 -8.34 6.91 -2.93
C CYS A 83 -9.09 5.89 -3.76
N THR A 84 -8.34 5.02 -4.45
CA THR A 84 -8.86 3.85 -5.14
C THR A 84 -8.61 2.60 -4.28
N SER A 85 -9.17 2.53 -3.07
CA SER A 85 -9.27 1.24 -2.39
C SER A 85 -10.10 0.34 -3.28
N SER A 86 -9.58 -0.82 -3.68
CA SER A 86 -10.16 -1.70 -4.70
C SER A 86 -11.49 -2.34 -4.25
N THR A 87 -12.52 -1.51 -4.08
CA THR A 87 -13.92 -1.89 -3.82
C THR A 87 -14.82 -0.74 -4.26
N SER A 88 -14.75 -0.39 -5.55
CA SER A 88 -15.86 0.10 -6.36
C SER A 88 -15.30 0.40 -7.76
N SER A 89 -15.22 -0.65 -8.58
CA SER A 89 -15.11 -0.46 -10.02
C SER A 89 -16.40 0.21 -10.48
N ASN A 90 -16.45 1.55 -10.43
CA ASN A 90 -17.49 2.25 -11.15
C ASN A 90 -17.30 1.88 -12.62
N ILE A 91 -18.30 1.22 -13.19
CA ILE A 91 -18.30 0.85 -14.61
C ILE A 91 -18.06 2.12 -15.47
N ILE A 92 -18.50 3.28 -14.98
CA ILE A 92 -18.25 4.59 -15.59
C ILE A 92 -16.75 4.91 -15.66
N ASP A 93 -15.97 4.71 -14.60
CA ASP A 93 -14.52 5.00 -14.59
C ASP A 93 -13.78 4.07 -15.56
N THR A 94 -14.20 2.82 -15.65
CA THR A 94 -13.65 1.86 -16.62
C THR A 94 -13.98 2.28 -18.04
N ILE A 95 -15.22 2.70 -18.31
CA ILE A 95 -15.65 3.20 -19.62
C ILE A 95 -14.85 4.45 -20.00
N MET A 96 -14.67 5.40 -19.09
CA MET A 96 -13.93 6.64 -19.37
C MET A 96 -12.44 6.36 -19.64
N ASN A 97 -11.83 5.42 -18.93
CA ASN A 97 -10.45 4.99 -19.20
C ASN A 97 -10.31 4.32 -20.56
N ILE A 98 -11.28 3.49 -20.97
CA ILE A 98 -11.31 2.87 -22.30
C ILE A 98 -11.51 3.93 -23.40
N LEU A 99 -12.45 4.86 -23.22
CA LEU A 99 -12.70 5.94 -24.18
C LEU A 99 -11.46 6.83 -24.37
N ASN A 100 -10.78 7.20 -23.29
CA ASN A 100 -9.54 7.98 -23.37
C ASN A 100 -8.43 7.24 -24.13
N SER A 101 -8.31 5.92 -23.93
CA SER A 101 -7.36 5.08 -24.67
C SER A 101 -7.69 4.99 -26.17
N LEU A 102 -8.97 4.93 -26.53
CA LEU A 102 -9.42 4.90 -27.94
C LEU A 102 -9.22 6.26 -28.64
N LEU A 103 -9.42 7.37 -27.92
CA LEU A 103 -9.21 8.72 -28.46
C LEU A 103 -7.73 9.13 -28.56
N SER A 104 -6.83 8.37 -27.93
CA SER A 104 -5.38 8.62 -27.94
C SER A 104 -4.62 7.78 -28.99
N ARG A 105 -5.31 6.92 -29.74
CA ARG A 105 -4.69 6.21 -30.87
C ARG A 105 -4.68 7.16 -32.08
N PRO A 106 -3.50 7.40 -32.70
CA PRO A 106 -3.41 8.18 -33.93
C PRO A 106 -4.12 7.49 -35.11
#